data_AF-A0A2D9RUF0-F1
#
_entry.id   AF-A0A2D9RUF0-F1
#
_cell.length_a   1.000
_cell.length_b   1.000
_cell.length_c   1.000
_cell.angle_alpha   90.00
_cell.angle_beta   90.00
_cell.angle_gamma   90.00
#
_symmetry.space_group_name_H-M   'P 1'
#
loop_
_entity.id
_entity.type
_entity.pdbx_description
1 polymer ?
#
loop_
_entity_poly.entity_id
_entity_poly.type
_entity_poly.pdbx_seq_one_letter_code
_entity_poly.pdbx_strand_id
1 'polypeptide(L)' 'MKIKILRKLILLLLIAILFTCDKDNDDVPNMCIDETLINLDLVCTEEAQPVCGCDGITYGNSCEAFNWHGVIAYSEGPCN' A
#
# COMPACT_ATOMS: atom_id res chain seq x y z
N MET A 1 3.06 10.30 -53.65
CA MET A 1 3.08 11.21 -52.48
C MET A 1 2.12 10.77 -51.36
N LYS A 2 0.86 10.44 -51.68
CA LYS A 2 -0.18 9.99 -50.72
C LYS A 2 0.20 8.76 -49.86
N ILE A 3 0.90 7.78 -50.42
CA ILE A 3 1.36 6.56 -49.70
C ILE A 3 2.46 6.84 -48.65
N LYS A 4 3.38 7.77 -48.93
CA LYS A 4 4.41 8.19 -47.95
C LYS A 4 3.78 9.01 -46.82
N ILE A 5 2.76 9.81 -47.14
CA ILE A 5 1.97 10.57 -46.17
C ILE A 5 1.16 9.62 -45.29
N LEU A 6 0.49 8.61 -45.87
CA LEU A 6 -0.26 7.60 -45.12
C LEU A 6 0.64 6.78 -44.19
N ARG A 7 1.83 6.37 -44.64
CA ARG A 7 2.83 5.68 -43.79
C ARG A 7 3.33 6.57 -42.65
N LYS A 8 3.55 7.87 -42.89
CA LYS A 8 3.91 8.83 -41.82
C LYS A 8 2.76 9.01 -40.83
N LEU A 9 1.51 9.08 -41.29
CA LEU A 9 0.33 9.18 -40.43
C LEU A 9 0.14 7.91 -39.59
N ILE A 10 0.35 6.73 -40.17
CA ILE A 10 0.32 5.44 -39.44
C ILE A 10 1.45 5.39 -38.40
N LEU A 11 2.67 5.83 -38.75
CA LEU A 11 3.81 5.87 -37.82
C LEU A 11 3.55 6.82 -36.64
N LEU A 12 2.96 7.99 -36.90
CA LEU A 12 2.59 8.96 -35.87
C LEU A 12 1.48 8.42 -34.94
N LEU A 13 0.50 7.69 -35.50
CA LEU A 13 -0.57 7.06 -34.73
C LEU A 13 -0.02 5.96 -33.81
N LEU A 14 0.92 5.14 -34.28
CA LEU A 14 1.57 4.08 -33.49
C LEU A 14 2.43 4.64 -32.35
N ILE A 15 3.12 5.74 -32.59
CA ILE A 15 3.93 6.43 -31.57
C ILE A 15 3.03 7.00 -30.47
N ALA A 16 1.85 7.54 -30.81
CA ALA A 16 0.90 8.05 -29.82
C ALA A 16 0.36 6.95 -28.88
N ILE A 17 0.28 5.70 -29.35
CA ILE A 17 -0.15 4.54 -28.54
C ILE A 17 0.96 4.10 -27.56
N LEU A 18 2.24 4.30 -27.91
CA LEU A 18 3.37 4.02 -27.00
C LEU A 18 3.55 5.08 -25.91
N PHE A 19 2.88 6.24 -26.02
CA PHE A 19 2.90 7.31 -25.02
C PHE A 19 1.71 7.27 -24.07
N THR A 20 0.84 6.25 -24.13
CA THR A 20 -0.19 6.06 -23.10
C THR A 20 0.50 5.54 -21.85
N CYS A 21 0.81 6.45 -20.92
CA CYS A 21 1.12 6.06 -19.55
C CYS A 21 -0.17 5.46 -18.98
N ASP A 22 -0.23 4.14 -18.81
CA ASP A 22 -1.12 3.58 -17.80
C ASP A 22 -0.67 4.22 -16.48
N LYS A 23 -1.52 5.09 -15.94
CA LYS A 23 -1.51 5.27 -14.50
C LYS A 23 -2.14 4.00 -14.01
N ASP A 24 -1.33 2.98 -13.72
CA ASP A 24 -1.74 1.97 -12.78
C ASP A 24 -2.20 2.76 -11.56
N ASN A 25 -3.52 2.87 -11.38
CA ASN A 25 -4.07 3.11 -10.06
C ASN A 25 -3.86 1.77 -9.35
N ASP A 26 -2.61 1.44 -9.09
CA ASP A 26 -2.29 0.57 -7.99
C ASP A 26 -2.84 1.33 -6.80
N ASP A 27 -3.94 0.83 -6.27
CA ASP A 27 -4.41 1.17 -4.93
C ASP A 27 -3.17 1.14 -4.06
N VAL A 28 -2.56 2.29 -3.77
CA VAL A 28 -1.38 2.35 -2.90
C VAL A 28 -1.88 1.74 -1.61
N PRO A 29 -1.47 0.51 -1.26
CA PRO A 29 -1.97 -0.10 -0.04
C PRO A 29 -1.58 0.86 1.06
N ASN A 30 -2.52 1.21 1.94
CA ASN A 30 -2.18 1.97 3.12
C ASN A 30 -1.03 1.21 3.78
N MET A 31 0.20 1.72 3.63
CA MET A 31 1.42 1.01 4.03
C MET A 31 1.42 0.71 5.53
N CYS A 32 0.44 1.24 6.25
CA CYS A 32 0.26 0.97 7.65
C CYS A 32 -0.17 -0.47 7.99
N ILE A 33 -1.12 -1.05 7.24
CA ILE A 33 -1.72 -2.34 7.56
C ILE A 33 -1.36 -3.36 6.48
N ASP A 34 -0.67 -4.42 6.88
CA ASP A 34 -0.46 -5.61 6.06
C ASP A 34 -1.38 -6.73 6.54
N GLU A 35 -2.51 -6.90 5.85
CA GLU A 35 -3.51 -7.92 6.17
C GLU A 35 -2.95 -9.35 6.12
N THR A 36 -1.85 -9.58 5.38
CA THR A 36 -1.25 -10.91 5.29
C THR A 36 -0.51 -11.33 6.57
N LEU A 37 -0.27 -10.38 7.48
CA LEU A 37 0.39 -10.62 8.77
C LEU A 37 -0.60 -10.87 9.91
N ILE A 38 -1.91 -10.70 9.68
CA ILE A 38 -2.94 -10.90 10.71
C ILE A 38 -3.04 -12.38 11.07
N ASN A 39 -2.81 -12.69 12.34
CA ASN A 39 -2.86 -14.01 12.94
C ASN A 39 -3.50 -13.93 14.33
N LEU A 40 -4.82 -14.16 14.38
CA LEU A 40 -5.61 -14.15 15.61
C LEU A 40 -5.36 -15.38 16.50
N ASP A 41 -4.69 -16.42 15.99
CA ASP A 41 -4.34 -17.62 16.77
C ASP A 41 -3.01 -17.45 17.53
N LEU A 42 -2.23 -16.39 17.22
CA LEU A 42 -0.98 -16.08 17.91
C LEU A 42 -1.29 -15.54 19.31
N VAL A 43 -0.64 -16.10 20.33
CA VAL A 43 -0.79 -15.64 21.71
C VAL A 43 0.19 -14.50 21.99
N CYS A 44 -0.35 -13.30 22.21
CA CYS A 44 0.41 -12.18 22.74
C CYS A 44 0.39 -12.18 24.27
N THR A 45 1.43 -11.62 24.89
CA THR A 45 1.46 -11.42 26.34
C THR A 45 0.42 -10.36 26.73
N GLU A 46 -0.14 -10.47 27.94
CA GLU A 46 -1.04 -9.45 28.51
C GLU A 46 -0.27 -8.26 29.12
N GLU A 47 0.95 -8.02 28.66
CA GLU A 47 1.74 -6.89 29.13
C GLU A 47 1.14 -5.59 28.59
N ALA A 48 0.83 -4.66 29.49
CA ALA A 48 0.32 -3.35 29.16
C ALA A 48 1.46 -2.39 28.79
N GLN A 49 1.87 -2.45 27.52
CA GLN A 49 2.90 -1.58 26.91
C GLN A 49 2.34 -0.93 25.65
N PRO A 50 1.47 0.09 25.78
CA PRO A 50 0.69 0.59 24.66
C PRO A 50 1.58 1.15 23.54
N VAL A 51 1.10 1.00 22.31
CA VAL A 51 1.72 1.57 21.11
C VAL A 51 0.67 2.31 20.27
N CYS A 52 1.08 3.37 19.59
CA CYS A 52 0.25 4.11 18.66
C CYS A 52 0.58 3.68 17.23
N GLY A 53 -0.36 3.01 16.57
CA GLY A 53 -0.21 2.57 15.19
C GLY A 53 -0.17 3.74 14.20
N CYS A 54 0.40 3.51 13.03
CA CYS A 54 0.35 4.42 11.89
C CYS A 54 -1.09 4.69 11.38
N ASP A 55 -2.07 3.92 11.85
CA ASP A 55 -3.50 4.05 11.62
C ASP A 55 -4.18 4.96 12.66
N GLY A 56 -3.41 5.46 13.64
CA GLY A 56 -3.90 6.30 14.72
C GLY A 56 -4.64 5.56 15.82
N ILE A 57 -4.54 4.23 15.88
CA ILE A 57 -5.17 3.39 16.91
C ILE A 57 -4.13 3.06 18.00
N THR A 58 -4.56 3.14 19.26
CA THR A 58 -3.76 2.65 20.38
C THR A 58 -4.02 1.17 20.59
N TYR A 59 -2.95 0.37 20.55
CA TYR A 59 -2.97 -1.06 20.82
C TYR A 59 -2.40 -1.34 22.21
N GLY A 60 -2.83 -2.43 22.87
CA GLY A 60 -2.41 -2.77 24.23
C GLY A 60 -0.91 -3.07 24.32
N ASN A 61 -0.35 -3.65 23.27
CA ASN A 61 1.08 -3.75 23.04
C ASN A 61 1.47 -3.94 21.57
N SER A 62 2.78 -3.95 21.31
CA SER A 62 3.35 -4.14 19.98
C SER A 62 3.04 -5.51 19.36
N CYS A 63 2.87 -6.56 20.18
CA CYS A 63 2.49 -7.88 19.69
C CYS A 63 1.08 -7.86 19.13
N GLU A 64 0.12 -7.28 19.85
CA GLU A 64 -1.27 -7.09 19.39
C GLU A 64 -1.31 -6.26 18.11
N ALA A 65 -0.65 -5.08 18.10
CA ALA A 65 -0.61 -4.21 16.92
C ALA A 65 -0.13 -4.94 15.66
N PHE A 66 0.99 -5.67 15.77
CA PHE A 66 1.58 -6.34 14.62
C PHE A 66 0.83 -7.62 14.24
N ASN A 67 0.62 -8.54 15.19
CA ASN A 67 0.14 -9.89 14.86
C ASN A 67 -1.38 -9.95 14.77
N TRP A 68 -2.13 -9.21 15.58
CA TRP A 68 -3.60 -9.29 15.55
C TRP A 68 -4.21 -8.28 14.58
N HIS A 69 -3.50 -7.19 14.28
CA HIS A 69 -4.01 -6.08 13.47
C HIS A 69 -3.17 -5.76 12.23
N GLY A 70 -2.02 -6.43 12.01
CA GLY A 70 -1.21 -6.23 10.81
C GLY A 70 -0.53 -4.85 10.74
N VAL A 71 -0.43 -4.12 11.85
CA VAL A 71 0.15 -2.78 11.90
C VAL A 71 1.67 -2.86 11.82
N ILE A 72 2.26 -2.45 10.69
CA ILE A 72 3.70 -2.61 10.44
C ILE A 72 4.55 -1.43 10.92
N ALA A 73 3.92 -0.35 11.38
CA ALA A 73 4.59 0.81 11.95
C ALA A 73 3.82 1.39 13.13
N TYR A 74 4.51 1.63 14.25
CA TYR A 74 3.93 2.21 15.46
C TYR A 74 4.99 2.95 16.28
N SER A 75 4.56 3.87 17.13
CA SER A 75 5.39 4.52 18.14
C SER A 75 5.08 4.00 19.54
N GLU A 76 6.05 4.09 20.45
CA GLU A 76 5.83 3.77 21.87
C GLU A 76 4.82 4.74 22.51
N GLY A 77 3.96 4.20 23.38
CA GLY A 77 2.93 4.94 24.08
C GLY A 77 1.59 4.99 23.34
N PRO A 78 0.52 5.43 24.01
CA PRO A 78 -0.78 5.62 23.38
C PRO A 78 -0.76 6.78 22.38
N CYS A 79 -1.75 6.83 21.50
CA CYS A 79 -2.00 7.99 20.66
C CYS A 79 -2.46 9.19 21.51
N ASN A 80 -2.28 10.40 20.96
CA ASN A 80 -2.57 11.68 21.64
C ASN A 80 -4.06 12.01 21.72
#